data_AF-A0A9P9TQE5-F1
#
_entry.id   AF-A0A9P9TQE5-F1
#
_cell.length_a   1.000
_cell.length_b   1.000
_cell.length_c   1.000
_cell.angle_alpha   90.00
_cell.angle_beta   90.00
_cell.angle_gamma   90.00
#
_symmetry.space_group_name_H-M   'P 1'
#
loop_
_entity.id
_entity.type
_entity.pdbx_description
1 polymer ?
#
loop_
_entity_poly.entity_id
_entity_poly.type
_entity_poly.pdbx_seq_one_letter_code
_entity_poly.pdbx_strand_id
1 'polypeptide(L)' 'DKPRPHVCGTCSRSFARLEHLKRHERSHTKEKPFECPECARCFARRDLLLRH' A
#
# COMPACT_ATOMS: atom_id res chain seq x y z
N ASP A 1 11.59 -22.24 3.29
CA ASP A 1 11.29 -20.97 2.61
C ASP A 1 9.78 -20.71 2.68
N LYS A 2 9.33 -19.48 2.94
CA LYS A 2 7.88 -19.18 3.03
C LYS A 2 7.38 -18.81 1.63
N PRO A 3 6.38 -19.53 1.07
CA PRO A 3 5.93 -19.28 -0.29
C PRO A 3 5.39 -17.85 -0.44
N ARG A 4 5.71 -17.23 -1.57
CA ARG A 4 5.24 -15.88 -1.96
C ARG A 4 4.50 -15.96 -3.30
N PRO A 5 3.29 -16.54 -3.32
CA PRO A 5 2.57 -16.82 -4.57
C PRO A 5 2.00 -15.56 -5.22
N HIS A 6 1.92 -14.44 -4.49
CA HIS A 6 1.29 -13.21 -4.99
C HIS A 6 2.35 -12.27 -5.59
N VAL A 7 2.32 -12.11 -6.91
CA VAL A 7 3.31 -11.33 -7.66
C VAL A 7 2.70 -10.01 -8.12
N CYS A 8 3.43 -8.92 -7.95
CA CYS A 8 3.04 -7.62 -8.48
C CYS A 8 3.20 -7.58 -10.00
N GLY A 9 2.13 -7.24 -10.72
CA GLY A 9 2.16 -7.11 -12.18
C GLY A 9 3.03 -5.97 -12.70
N THR A 10 3.34 -4.97 -11.86
CA THR A 10 4.11 -3.78 -12.28
C THR A 10 5.63 -3.92 -12.06
N CYS A 11 6.07 -4.61 -11.00
CA CYS A 11 7.49 -4.69 -10.63
C CYS A 11 7.97 -6.10 -10.26
N SER A 12 7.16 -7.12 -10.53
CA SER A 12 7.47 -8.55 -10.31
C SER A 12 7.83 -8.95 -8.88
N ARG A 13 7.63 -8.06 -7.92
CA ARG A 13 7.90 -8.31 -6.50
C ARG A 13 6.86 -9.28 -5.93
N SER A 14 7.31 -10.27 -5.15
CA SER A 14 6.44 -11.32 -4.60
C SER A 14 6.12 -11.13 -3.12
N PHE A 15 4.91 -11.53 -2.73
CA PHE A 15 4.37 -11.36 -1.39
C PHE A 15 3.74 -12.66 -0.88
N ALA A 16 3.88 -12.91 0.42
CA ALA A 16 3.31 -14.08 1.08
C ALA A 16 1.80 -13.99 1.33
N ARG A 17 1.22 -12.77 1.26
CA ARG A 17 -0.21 -12.52 1.48
C ARG A 17 -0.73 -11.57 0.41
N LEU A 18 -1.93 -11.84 -0.10
CA LEU A 18 -2.61 -11.00 -1.08
C LEU A 18 -2.83 -9.57 -0.59
N GLU A 19 -3.16 -9.39 0.69
CA GLU A 19 -3.35 -8.06 1.31
C GLU A 19 -2.07 -7.19 1.18
N HIS A 20 -0.90 -7.79 1.38
CA HIS A 20 0.37 -7.09 1.23
C HIS A 20 0.64 -6.71 -0.22
N LEU A 21 0.30 -7.58 -1.18
CA LEU A 21 0.38 -7.25 -2.60
C LEU A 21 -0.55 -6.07 -2.94
N LYS A 22 -1.84 -6.14 -2.57
CA LYS A 22 -2.80 -5.06 -2.82
C LYS A 22 -2.35 -3.73 -2.22
N ARG A 23 -1.80 -3.76 -1.00
CA ARG A 23 -1.22 -2.57 -0.35
C ARG A 23 -0.01 -2.04 -1.11
N HIS A 24 0.84 -2.93 -1.60
CA HIS A 24 1.99 -2.57 -2.42
C HIS A 24 1.56 -1.96 -3.76
N GLU A 25 0.52 -2.46 -4.41
CA GLU A 25 0.02 -1.93 -5.68
C GLU A 25 -0.38 -0.45 -5.59
N ARG A 26 -0.93 -0.01 -4.45
CA ARG A 26 -1.21 1.41 -4.18
C ARG A 26 0.02 2.31 -4.20
N SER A 27 1.23 1.75 -4.01
CA SER A 27 2.47 2.52 -4.14
C SER A 27 2.79 2.90 -5.59
N HIS A 28 2.21 2.19 -6.57
CA HIS A 28 2.36 2.51 -8.00
C HIS A 28 1.34 3.54 -8.47
N THR A 29 0.12 3.53 -7.91
CA THR A 29 -0.98 4.38 -8.40
C THR A 29 -0.91 5.84 -7.93
N LYS A 30 0.04 6.19 -7.05
CA LYS A 30 0.11 7.51 -6.35
C LYS A 30 -1.19 7.90 -5.63
N GLU A 31 -2.15 6.98 -5.49
CA GLU A 31 -3.42 7.24 -4.83
C GLU A 31 -3.20 7.42 -3.33
N LYS A 32 -3.77 8.49 -2.80
CA LYS A 32 -3.73 8.81 -1.38
C LYS A 32 -5.13 9.12 -0.88
N PRO A 33 -5.97 8.10 -0.69
CA PRO A 33 -7.39 8.30 -0.36
C PRO A 33 -7.63 8.77 1.08
N PHE A 34 -6.59 8.77 1.93
CA PHE A 34 -6.72 9.13 3.34
C PHE A 34 -6.19 10.54 3.58
N GLU A 35 -7.08 11.51 3.75
CA GLU A 35 -6.72 12.90 4.02
C GLU A 35 -6.73 13.18 5.52
N CYS A 36 -5.73 13.94 6.01
CA CYS A 36 -5.75 14.49 7.35
C CYS A 36 -6.67 15.71 7.40
N PRO A 37 -7.71 15.73 8.25
CA PRO A 37 -8.65 16.85 8.30
C PRO A 37 -8.05 18.15 8.82
N GLU A 38 -6.91 18.09 9.53
CA GLU A 38 -6.25 19.27 10.10
C GLU A 38 -5.29 19.95 9.13
N CYS A 39 -4.52 19.18 8.37
CA CYS A 39 -3.46 19.70 7.49
C CYS A 39 -3.67 19.40 5.99
N ALA A 40 -4.78 18.77 5.62
CA ALA A 40 -5.13 18.33 4.26
C ALA A 40 -4.10 17.41 3.59
N ARG A 41 -3.17 16.83 4.36
CA ARG A 41 -2.16 15.93 3.81
C ARG A 41 -2.77 14.57 3.50
N CYS A 42 -2.60 14.13 2.27
CA CYS A 42 -3.06 12.82 1.85
C CYS A 42 -2.02 11.71 2.13
N PHE A 43 -2.50 10.52 2.51
CA PHE A 43 -1.74 9.30 2.79
C PHE A 43 -2.26 8.13 1.95
N ALA A 44 -1.36 7.23 1.56
CA ALA A 44 -1.71 6.01 0.82
C ALA A 44 -2.41 4.94 1.70
N ARG A 45 -2.30 5.07 3.04
CA ARG A 45 -2.80 4.09 3.99
C ARG A 45 -3.29 4.74 5.28
N ARG A 46 -4.30 4.14 5.92
CA ARG A 46 -4.89 4.62 7.17
C ARG A 46 -3.92 4.60 8.34
N ASP A 47 -3.08 3.57 8.45
CA ASP A 47 -2.06 3.48 9.51
C ASP A 47 -1.03 4.62 9.43
N LEU A 48 -0.70 5.06 8.21
CA LEU A 48 0.18 6.22 8.02
C LEU A 48 -0.49 7.53 8.42
N LEU A 49 -1.78 7.70 8.15
CA LEU A 49 -2.55 8.86 8.61
C LEU A 49 -2.65 8.88 10.15
N LEU A 50 -2.90 7.74 10.79
CA LEU A 50 -3.04 7.67 12.26
C LEU A 50 -1.73 7.93 13.01
N ARG A 51 -0.57 7.69 12.38
CA ARG A 51 0.76 7.95 12.95
C ARG A 51 1.38 9.27 12.45
N HIS A 52 0.66 10.00 11.60
CA HIS A 52 1.15 11.25 11.04
C HIS A 52 1.21 12.33 12.13
#